data_AF-A0A3B9LW24-F1
#
_entry.id   AF-A0A3B9LW24-F1
#
_cell.length_a   1.000
_cell.length_b   1.000
_cell.length_c   1.000
_cell.angle_alpha   90.00
_cell.angle_beta   90.00
_cell.angle_gamma   90.00
#
_symmetry.space_group_name_H-M   'P 1'
#
loop_
_entity.id
_entity.type
_entity.pdbx_description
1 polymer ?
#
loop_
_entity_poly.entity_id
_entity_poly.type
_entity_poly.pdbx_seq_one_letter_code
_entity_poly.pdbx_strand_id
1 'polypeptide(L)'
;GESEYLLNDRPCRLRDIQDLFSGTGLAGGHYAIIEQGRIGQILSAKPMDRRTIIEEAAGITKFRVRQRAAEARLDSARSNLSRISDIISEIDRQVNSLRRQAAKARRYHVFREELRELLRHVYVAEDRKLTTLLDETEAKLHEASAVERSVADQLEAQEEAARGATHEARQTEDDLAAARAAAAEAVLRRDRQTRERAYQEEQVASLEKRTGEVGAEIDALSQRLILVEAECKRLQEDDIRLRSEADQSAASLRTAEESYAEKLSLASQAETEIENARADLLKHTAVAERLREIARQLEGTLERLAVQAEGLAREGERAAAQHAERQAEADAFNKEINAAREHISTLNAEREQAVDAVVQGHEAVSDTEAELTRVRDEYSRTRHRLESLKELDERRA
;
A
#
# COMPACT_ATOMS: atom_id res chain seq x y z
N GLY A 1 38.37 76.61 -169.25
CA GLY A 1 39.15 76.71 -170.49
C GLY A 1 39.88 75.41 -170.67
N GLU A 2 39.17 74.42 -171.20
CA GLU A 2 39.66 73.06 -171.39
C GLU A 2 40.54 73.02 -172.65
N SER A 3 41.77 73.49 -172.51
CA SER A 3 42.77 73.36 -173.57
C SER A 3 43.45 72.00 -173.41
N GLU A 4 43.16 71.08 -174.31
CA GLU A 4 43.92 69.83 -174.45
C GLU A 4 45.18 70.06 -175.29
N TYR A 5 46.32 69.54 -174.82
CA TYR A 5 47.61 69.65 -175.47
C TYR A 5 48.01 68.28 -176.01
N LEU A 6 48.17 68.17 -177.33
CA LEU A 6 48.60 66.93 -177.98
C LEU A 6 50.00 67.09 -178.56
N LEU A 7 50.86 66.10 -178.31
CA LEU A 7 52.16 65.96 -178.97
C LEU A 7 52.14 64.66 -179.76
N ASN A 8 52.16 64.73 -181.09
CA ASN A 8 51.98 63.59 -181.98
C ASN A 8 50.70 62.78 -181.65
N ASP A 9 49.55 63.48 -181.58
CA ASP A 9 48.22 62.94 -181.24
C ASP A 9 48.10 62.23 -179.88
N ARG A 10 49.07 62.42 -178.97
CA ARG A 10 48.98 61.93 -177.59
C ARG A 10 48.75 63.07 -176.62
N PRO A 11 47.77 62.96 -175.70
CA PRO A 11 47.57 63.96 -174.67
C PRO A 11 48.81 64.06 -173.78
N CYS A 12 49.33 65.27 -173.62
CA CYS A 12 50.52 65.57 -172.83
C CYS A 12 50.27 66.77 -171.93
N ARG A 13 51.14 66.99 -170.94
CA ARG A 13 50.98 68.14 -170.04
C ARG A 13 51.40 69.40 -170.80
N LEU A 14 50.79 70.53 -170.48
CA LEU A 14 51.21 71.84 -170.99
C LEU A 14 52.73 72.04 -170.84
N ARG A 15 53.30 71.58 -169.73
CA ARG A 15 54.75 71.64 -169.47
C ARG A 15 55.57 70.87 -170.50
N ASP A 16 55.09 69.72 -170.97
CA ASP A 16 55.81 68.90 -171.94
C ASP A 16 55.85 69.62 -173.31
N ILE A 17 54.76 70.29 -173.70
CA ILE A 17 54.72 71.14 -174.91
C ILE A 17 55.61 72.39 -174.73
N GLN A 18 55.55 73.05 -173.58
CA GLN A 18 56.41 74.19 -173.28
C GLN A 18 57.90 73.81 -173.29
N ASP A 19 58.25 72.63 -172.78
CA ASP A 19 59.62 72.11 -172.79
C ASP A 19 60.10 71.77 -174.21
N LEU A 20 59.20 71.35 -175.11
CA LEU A 20 59.48 71.12 -176.53
C LEU A 20 59.83 72.44 -177.27
N PHE A 21 59.01 73.48 -177.08
CA PHE A 21 59.27 74.80 -177.67
C PHE A 21 60.36 75.59 -176.90
N SER A 22 60.80 75.10 -175.72
CA SER A 22 61.81 75.77 -174.91
C SER A 22 63.18 75.73 -175.58
N GLY A 23 63.63 76.92 -176.02
CA GLY A 23 64.89 77.13 -176.74
C GLY A 23 64.72 77.24 -178.26
N THR A 24 63.51 77.17 -178.80
CA THR A 24 63.22 77.43 -180.23
C THR A 24 62.80 78.87 -180.51
N GLY A 25 62.73 79.72 -179.48
CA GLY A 25 62.24 81.10 -179.58
C GLY A 25 60.72 81.24 -179.67
N LEU A 26 59.99 80.11 -179.63
CA LEU A 26 58.54 80.03 -179.74
C LEU A 26 57.83 79.68 -178.42
N ALA A 27 58.56 79.41 -177.33
CA ALA A 27 57.96 79.10 -176.03
C ALA A 27 57.81 80.34 -175.15
N GLY A 28 56.58 80.80 -174.90
CA GLY A 28 56.26 81.69 -173.76
C GLY A 28 56.77 83.13 -173.83
N GLY A 29 57.61 83.49 -174.80
CA GLY A 29 58.13 84.84 -174.99
C GLY A 29 58.46 85.14 -176.45
N HIS A 30 57.59 84.71 -177.38
CA HIS A 30 57.77 84.72 -178.86
C HIS A 30 58.60 85.90 -179.39
N TYR A 31 59.93 85.76 -179.47
CA TYR A 31 60.75 86.73 -180.20
C TYR A 31 60.68 86.44 -181.71
N ALA A 32 60.38 85.19 -182.08
CA ALA A 32 60.31 84.71 -183.46
C ALA A 32 59.01 85.09 -184.20
N ILE A 33 57.99 85.59 -183.50
CA ILE A 33 56.72 86.06 -184.08
C ILE A 33 56.56 87.54 -183.72
N ILE A 34 56.69 88.42 -184.71
CA ILE A 34 56.56 89.87 -184.52
C ILE A 34 55.09 90.28 -184.73
N GLU A 35 54.35 90.40 -183.63
CA GLU A 35 53.04 91.07 -183.65
C GLU A 35 53.20 92.58 -183.88
N GLN A 36 52.21 93.19 -184.55
CA GLN A 36 52.22 94.62 -184.83
C GLN A 36 52.34 95.43 -183.52
N GLY A 37 53.37 96.29 -183.42
CA GLY A 37 53.67 97.09 -182.23
C GLY A 37 54.68 96.49 -181.23
N ARG A 38 55.08 95.22 -181.39
CA ARG A 38 56.01 94.53 -180.47
C ARG A 38 57.41 95.15 -180.40
N ILE A 39 57.90 95.71 -181.52
CA ILE A 39 59.20 96.40 -181.57
C ILE A 39 59.23 97.62 -180.63
N GLY A 40 58.14 98.39 -180.58
CA GLY A 40 58.02 99.54 -179.67
C GLY A 40 58.00 99.12 -178.19
N GLN A 41 57.35 97.99 -177.87
CA GLN A 41 57.34 97.43 -176.51
C GLN A 41 58.72 96.94 -176.07
N ILE A 42 59.52 96.34 -176.95
CA ILE A 42 60.89 95.90 -176.61
C ILE A 42 61.79 97.11 -176.29
N LEU A 43 61.67 98.20 -177.06
CA LEU A 43 62.44 99.43 -176.85
C LEU A 43 62.05 100.18 -175.56
N SER A 44 60.80 100.05 -175.10
CA SER A 44 60.28 100.68 -173.88
C SER A 44 60.24 99.76 -172.65
N ALA A 45 60.54 98.46 -172.80
CA ALA A 45 60.52 97.48 -171.71
C ALA A 45 61.53 97.81 -170.59
N LYS A 46 61.13 97.56 -169.33
CA LYS A 46 62.01 97.68 -168.15
C LYS A 46 63.25 96.78 -168.32
N PRO A 47 64.40 97.16 -167.73
CA PRO A 47 65.64 96.39 -167.89
C PRO A 47 65.52 94.90 -167.55
N MET A 48 64.73 94.53 -166.51
CA MET A 48 64.48 93.13 -166.17
C MET A 48 63.71 92.39 -167.27
N ASP A 49 62.62 92.96 -167.78
CA ASP A 49 61.81 92.32 -168.84
C ASP A 49 62.61 92.20 -170.13
N ARG A 50 63.39 93.23 -170.48
CA ARG A 50 64.29 93.21 -171.63
C ARG A 50 65.39 92.15 -171.47
N ARG A 51 65.92 91.98 -170.25
CA ARG A 51 66.89 90.94 -169.93
C ARG A 51 66.30 89.54 -170.11
N THR A 52 65.05 89.31 -169.72
CA THR A 52 64.38 88.02 -169.93
C THR A 52 64.30 87.67 -171.42
N ILE A 53 63.94 88.65 -172.26
CA ILE A 53 63.87 88.48 -173.73
C ILE A 53 65.27 88.19 -174.31
N ILE A 54 66.30 88.94 -173.91
CA ILE A 54 67.68 88.73 -174.37
C ILE A 54 68.21 87.36 -173.90
N GLU A 55 67.95 86.98 -172.65
CA GLU A 55 68.37 85.68 -172.10
C GLU A 55 67.66 84.51 -172.80
N GLU A 56 66.44 84.72 -173.29
CA GLU A 56 65.70 83.74 -174.09
C GLU A 56 66.24 83.62 -175.52
N ALA A 57 66.57 84.75 -176.16
CA ALA A 57 67.26 84.75 -177.45
C ALA A 57 68.67 84.11 -177.37
N ALA A 58 69.35 84.26 -176.23
CA ALA A 58 70.64 83.63 -175.96
C ALA A 58 70.55 82.17 -175.48
N GLY A 59 69.33 81.63 -175.30
CA GLY A 59 69.11 80.24 -174.85
C GLY A 59 69.46 79.96 -173.37
N ILE A 60 69.68 80.99 -172.55
CA ILE A 60 70.16 80.87 -171.17
C ILE A 60 69.01 80.52 -170.19
N THR A 61 67.78 80.92 -170.49
CA THR A 61 66.59 80.67 -169.64
C THR A 61 66.37 79.19 -169.35
N LYS A 62 66.54 78.31 -170.35
CA LYS A 62 66.42 76.85 -170.18
C LYS A 62 67.42 76.30 -169.16
N PHE A 63 68.66 76.78 -169.21
CA PHE A 63 69.69 76.40 -168.25
C PHE A 63 69.35 76.89 -166.83
N ARG A 64 68.95 78.16 -166.68
CA ARG A 64 68.55 78.74 -165.37
C ARG A 64 67.36 78.03 -164.73
N VAL A 65 66.34 77.65 -165.50
CA VAL A 65 65.18 76.91 -164.99
C VAL A 65 65.60 75.51 -164.53
N ARG A 66 66.44 74.80 -165.30
CA ARG A 66 67.00 73.51 -164.89
C ARG A 66 67.87 73.62 -163.65
N GLN A 67 68.70 74.67 -163.54
CA GLN A 67 69.54 74.92 -162.37
C GLN A 67 68.69 75.11 -161.11
N ARG A 68 67.68 75.99 -161.13
CA ARG A 68 66.78 76.20 -159.97
C ARG A 68 66.01 74.94 -159.59
N ALA A 69 65.55 74.15 -160.56
CA ALA A 69 64.86 72.90 -160.28
C ALA A 69 65.80 71.84 -159.66
N ALA A 70 67.07 71.81 -160.08
CA ALA A 70 68.10 70.96 -159.49
C ALA A 70 68.45 71.42 -158.06
N GLU A 71 68.61 72.72 -157.83
CA GLU A 71 68.84 73.31 -156.50
C GLU A 71 67.68 72.98 -155.55
N ALA A 72 66.43 73.19 -155.97
CA ALA A 72 65.25 72.86 -155.16
C ALA A 72 65.16 71.35 -154.84
N ARG A 73 65.52 70.48 -155.78
CA ARG A 73 65.60 69.03 -155.53
C ARG A 73 66.72 68.68 -154.56
N LEU A 74 67.86 69.36 -154.66
CA LEU A 74 69.01 69.14 -153.79
C LEU A 74 68.73 69.61 -152.36
N ASP A 75 68.07 70.75 -152.20
CA ASP A 75 67.62 71.26 -150.90
C ASP A 75 66.55 70.35 -150.27
N SER A 76 65.59 69.86 -151.07
CA SER A 76 64.62 68.87 -150.60
C SER A 76 65.30 67.57 -150.17
N ALA A 77 66.29 67.07 -150.93
CA ALA A 77 67.06 65.89 -150.57
C ALA A 77 67.88 66.09 -149.29
N ARG A 78 68.50 67.27 -149.10
CA ARG A 78 69.20 67.65 -147.87
C ARG A 78 68.27 67.69 -146.67
N SER A 79 67.09 68.30 -146.81
CA SER A 79 66.07 68.33 -145.76
C SER A 79 65.58 66.92 -145.39
N ASN A 80 65.32 66.07 -146.39
CA ASN A 80 64.96 64.68 -146.17
C ASN A 80 66.07 63.90 -145.46
N LEU A 81 67.34 64.10 -145.82
CA LEU A 81 68.49 63.50 -145.14
C LEU A 81 68.61 63.96 -143.67
N SER A 82 68.39 65.25 -143.40
CA SER A 82 68.36 65.76 -142.02
C SER A 82 67.26 65.08 -141.21
N ARG A 83 66.05 64.97 -141.77
CA ARG A 83 64.92 64.29 -141.11
C ARG A 83 65.21 62.81 -140.87
N ILE A 84 65.83 62.12 -141.82
CA ILE A 84 66.27 60.74 -141.63
C ILE A 84 67.31 60.64 -140.50
N SER A 85 68.27 61.56 -140.42
CA SER A 85 69.25 61.61 -139.34
C SER A 85 68.60 61.84 -137.97
N ASP A 86 67.59 62.68 -137.88
CA ASP A 86 66.82 62.91 -136.65
C ASP A 86 66.05 61.66 -136.23
N ILE A 87 65.37 61.00 -137.18
CA ILE A 87 64.64 59.74 -136.94
C ILE A 87 65.62 58.65 -136.48
N ILE A 88 66.78 58.52 -137.12
CA ILE A 88 67.82 57.56 -136.69
C ILE A 88 68.27 57.88 -135.26
N SER A 89 68.52 59.14 -134.93
CA SER A 89 68.93 59.56 -133.59
C SER A 89 67.85 59.27 -132.53
N GLU A 90 66.58 59.44 -132.87
CA GLU A 90 65.46 59.10 -131.98
C GLU A 90 65.31 57.59 -131.79
N ILE A 91 65.39 56.82 -132.88
CA ILE A 91 65.37 55.35 -132.83
C ILE A 91 66.54 54.84 -131.99
N ASP A 92 67.75 55.38 -132.15
CA ASP A 92 68.91 54.99 -131.33
C ASP A 92 68.69 55.28 -129.83
N ARG A 93 68.05 56.40 -129.48
CA ARG A 93 67.66 56.69 -128.09
C ARG A 93 66.63 55.67 -127.57
N GLN A 94 65.63 55.33 -128.39
CA GLN A 94 64.62 54.32 -128.03
C GLN A 94 65.25 52.94 -127.86
N VAL A 95 66.12 52.51 -128.78
CA VAL A 95 66.87 51.26 -128.72
C VAL A 95 67.73 51.19 -127.46
N ASN A 96 68.44 52.27 -127.12
CA ASN A 96 69.25 52.33 -125.90
C ASN A 96 68.39 52.29 -124.63
N SER A 97 67.20 52.90 -124.64
CA SER A 97 66.23 52.78 -123.54
C SER A 97 65.73 51.34 -123.40
N LEU A 98 65.28 50.72 -124.50
CA LEU A 98 64.80 49.33 -124.54
C LEU A 98 65.90 48.35 -124.12
N ARG A 99 67.16 48.57 -124.52
CA ARG A 99 68.31 47.78 -124.06
C ARG A 99 68.48 47.83 -122.54
N ARG A 100 68.36 49.02 -121.94
CA ARG A 100 68.41 49.19 -120.47
C ARG A 100 67.24 48.50 -119.77
N GLN A 101 66.03 48.63 -120.31
CA GLN A 101 64.83 47.96 -119.78
C GLN A 101 64.96 46.44 -119.86
N ALA A 102 65.39 45.90 -121.00
CA ALA A 102 65.63 44.47 -121.19
C ALA A 102 66.74 43.95 -120.24
N ALA A 103 67.81 44.72 -120.02
CA ALA A 103 68.85 44.36 -119.06
C ALA A 103 68.33 44.35 -117.60
N LYS A 104 67.44 45.29 -117.24
CA LYS A 104 66.78 45.32 -115.92
C LYS A 104 65.82 44.14 -115.75
N ALA A 105 65.02 43.83 -116.77
CA ALA A 105 64.11 42.68 -116.76
C ALA A 105 64.87 41.35 -116.64
N ARG A 106 65.97 41.18 -117.40
CA ARG A 106 66.83 39.99 -117.27
C ARG A 106 67.39 39.84 -115.85
N ARG A 107 67.90 40.93 -115.25
CA ARG A 107 68.38 40.91 -113.85
C ARG A 107 67.26 40.58 -112.87
N TYR A 108 66.07 41.12 -113.06
CA TYR A 108 64.90 40.77 -112.24
C TYR A 108 64.56 39.29 -112.34
N HIS A 109 64.58 38.68 -113.54
CA HIS A 109 64.33 37.25 -113.69
C HIS A 109 65.37 36.40 -112.95
N VAL A 110 66.66 36.74 -113.05
CA VAL A 110 67.72 36.06 -112.30
C VAL A 110 67.48 36.17 -110.79
N PHE A 111 67.28 37.38 -110.26
CA PHE A 111 67.01 37.56 -108.83
C PHE A 111 65.71 36.91 -108.35
N ARG A 112 64.70 36.82 -109.22
CA ARG A 112 63.44 36.15 -108.90
C ARG A 112 63.63 34.65 -108.78
N GLU A 113 64.44 34.04 -109.64
CA GLU A 113 64.76 32.62 -109.54
C GLU A 113 65.66 32.34 -108.33
N GLU A 114 66.68 33.17 -108.07
CA GLU A 114 67.51 33.08 -106.86
C GLU A 114 66.66 33.19 -105.58
N LEU A 115 65.72 34.15 -105.53
CA LEU A 115 64.80 34.29 -104.41
C LEU A 115 63.91 33.05 -104.25
N ARG A 116 63.41 32.48 -105.35
CA ARG A 116 62.60 31.25 -105.30
C ARG A 116 63.40 30.06 -104.78
N GLU A 117 64.66 29.92 -105.17
CA GLU A 117 65.54 28.86 -104.66
C GLU A 117 65.83 29.05 -103.16
N LEU A 118 66.17 30.27 -102.74
CA LEU A 118 66.40 30.57 -101.33
C LEU A 118 65.15 30.34 -100.48
N LEU A 119 63.97 30.78 -100.93
CA LEU A 119 62.71 30.52 -100.23
C LEU A 119 62.41 29.02 -100.15
N ARG A 120 62.68 28.25 -101.20
CA ARG A 120 62.54 26.79 -101.16
C ARG A 120 63.42 26.18 -100.07
N HIS A 121 64.68 26.61 -99.96
CA HIS A 121 65.56 26.12 -98.90
C HIS A 121 65.07 26.48 -97.50
N VAL A 122 64.60 27.71 -97.30
CA VAL A 122 64.03 28.16 -96.02
C VAL A 122 62.80 27.32 -95.66
N TYR A 123 61.85 27.15 -96.58
CA TYR A 123 60.64 26.38 -96.31
C TYR A 123 60.92 24.90 -96.06
N VAL A 124 61.88 24.28 -96.76
CA VAL A 124 62.27 22.89 -96.48
C VAL A 124 62.94 22.76 -95.10
N ALA A 125 63.78 23.73 -94.70
CA ALA A 125 64.41 23.73 -93.39
C ALA A 125 63.38 23.92 -92.27
N GLU A 126 62.42 24.83 -92.48
CA GLU A 126 61.35 25.10 -91.52
C GLU A 126 60.36 23.94 -91.40
N ASP A 127 59.96 23.33 -92.52
CA ASP A 127 59.15 22.11 -92.55
C ASP A 127 59.83 21.00 -91.76
N ARG A 128 61.09 20.67 -92.06
CA ARG A 128 61.84 19.63 -91.30
C ARG A 128 61.92 19.92 -89.81
N LYS A 129 62.15 21.18 -89.43
CA LYS A 129 62.19 21.59 -88.02
C LYS A 129 60.84 21.39 -87.35
N LEU A 130 59.76 21.80 -88.01
CA LEU A 130 58.39 21.67 -87.48
C LEU A 130 57.96 20.21 -87.41
N THR A 131 58.28 19.39 -88.41
CA THR A 131 58.01 17.94 -88.38
C THR A 131 58.75 17.28 -87.21
N THR A 132 60.04 17.57 -87.04
CA THR A 132 60.82 17.01 -85.92
C THR A 132 60.23 17.42 -84.58
N LEU A 133 59.86 18.70 -84.43
CA LEU A 133 59.23 19.19 -83.21
C LEU A 133 57.88 18.53 -82.96
N LEU A 134 57.06 18.35 -84.01
CA LEU A 134 55.77 17.68 -83.93
C LEU A 134 55.95 16.24 -83.45
N ASP A 135 56.82 15.46 -84.09
CA ASP A 135 57.10 14.07 -83.74
C ASP A 135 57.58 13.96 -82.27
N GLU A 136 58.48 14.84 -81.83
CA GLU A 136 58.94 14.89 -80.44
C GLU A 136 57.80 15.21 -79.45
N THR A 137 56.91 16.15 -79.80
CA THR A 137 55.78 16.51 -78.96
C THR A 137 54.72 15.44 -78.91
N GLU A 138 54.44 14.76 -80.03
CA GLU A 138 53.52 13.63 -80.10
C GLU A 138 54.03 12.44 -79.28
N ALA A 139 55.34 12.15 -79.36
CA ALA A 139 55.96 11.12 -78.53
C ALA A 139 55.83 11.43 -77.03
N LYS A 140 56.11 12.68 -76.61
CA LYS A 140 55.96 13.11 -75.21
C LYS A 140 54.51 13.07 -74.75
N LEU A 141 53.56 13.45 -75.61
CA LEU A 141 52.13 13.37 -75.30
C LEU A 141 51.71 11.93 -75.10
N HIS A 142 52.13 11.03 -75.99
CA HIS A 142 51.81 9.60 -75.88
C HIS A 142 52.39 8.99 -74.60
N GLU A 143 53.63 9.31 -74.25
CA GLU A 143 54.25 8.87 -72.99
C GLU A 143 53.47 9.39 -71.77
N ALA A 144 53.17 10.69 -71.74
CA ALA A 144 52.41 11.31 -70.65
C ALA A 144 51.01 10.69 -70.50
N SER A 145 50.28 10.46 -71.60
CA SER A 145 48.98 9.81 -71.57
C SER A 145 49.05 8.33 -71.14
N ALA A 146 50.12 7.61 -71.47
CA ALA A 146 50.33 6.25 -71.00
C ALA A 146 50.58 6.21 -69.48
N VAL A 147 51.39 7.14 -68.96
CA VAL A 147 51.62 7.30 -67.52
C VAL A 147 50.34 7.69 -66.80
N GLU A 148 49.60 8.67 -67.31
CA GLU A 148 48.32 9.11 -66.74
C GLU A 148 47.33 7.94 -66.61
N ARG A 149 47.16 7.14 -67.67
CA ARG A 149 46.30 5.95 -67.64
C ARG A 149 46.79 4.93 -66.60
N SER A 150 48.08 4.64 -66.58
CA SER A 150 48.64 3.70 -65.58
C SER A 150 48.42 4.17 -64.14
N VAL A 151 48.52 5.48 -63.88
CA VAL A 151 48.29 6.05 -62.55
C VAL A 151 46.80 6.01 -62.21
N ALA A 152 45.92 6.30 -63.18
CA ALA A 152 44.47 6.20 -62.99
C ALA A 152 44.04 4.77 -62.64
N ASP A 153 44.53 3.77 -63.39
CA ASP A 153 44.24 2.35 -63.13
C ASP A 153 44.75 1.90 -61.75
N GLN A 154 45.94 2.37 -61.34
CA GLN A 154 46.48 2.10 -60.00
C GLN A 154 45.66 2.76 -58.89
N LEU A 155 45.20 3.99 -59.11
CA LEU A 155 44.39 4.72 -58.15
C LEU A 155 43.02 4.04 -57.98
N GLU A 156 42.37 3.65 -59.07
CA GLU A 156 41.11 2.90 -59.04
C GLU A 156 41.30 1.58 -58.26
N ALA A 157 42.32 0.79 -58.60
CA ALA A 157 42.62 -0.45 -57.86
C ALA A 157 42.86 -0.22 -56.35
N GLN A 158 43.54 0.88 -55.97
CA GLN A 158 43.74 1.24 -54.56
C GLN A 158 42.44 1.69 -53.88
N GLU A 159 41.59 2.44 -54.56
CA GLU A 159 40.28 2.86 -54.05
C GLU A 159 39.37 1.64 -53.82
N GLU A 160 39.27 0.73 -54.78
CA GLU A 160 38.53 -0.52 -54.64
C GLU A 160 39.06 -1.35 -53.45
N ALA A 161 40.39 -1.49 -53.33
CA ALA A 161 41.00 -2.20 -52.21
C ALA A 161 40.70 -1.53 -50.85
N ALA A 162 40.77 -0.19 -50.78
CA ALA A 162 40.45 0.56 -49.58
C ALA A 162 38.95 0.45 -49.20
N ARG A 163 38.05 0.47 -50.19
CA ARG A 163 36.61 0.24 -49.98
C ARG A 163 36.36 -1.17 -49.45
N GLY A 164 37.02 -2.18 -50.03
CA GLY A 164 36.96 -3.58 -49.57
C GLY A 164 37.42 -3.71 -48.12
N ALA A 165 38.62 -3.21 -47.79
CA ALA A 165 39.17 -3.23 -46.44
C ALA A 165 38.27 -2.50 -45.43
N THR A 166 37.67 -1.37 -45.82
CA THR A 166 36.73 -0.64 -44.96
C THR A 166 35.45 -1.44 -44.70
N HIS A 167 34.95 -2.16 -45.70
CA HIS A 167 33.77 -3.01 -45.54
C HIS A 167 34.06 -4.21 -44.63
N GLU A 168 35.19 -4.89 -44.83
CA GLU A 168 35.64 -5.98 -43.96
C GLU A 168 35.85 -5.51 -42.52
N ALA A 169 36.49 -4.36 -42.31
CA ALA A 169 36.66 -3.79 -40.98
C ALA A 169 35.32 -3.57 -40.27
N ARG A 170 34.32 -2.98 -40.96
CA ARG A 170 32.98 -2.80 -40.39
C ARG A 170 32.29 -4.11 -40.05
N GLN A 171 32.37 -5.12 -40.94
CA GLN A 171 31.81 -6.44 -40.65
C GLN A 171 32.47 -7.06 -39.41
N THR A 172 33.79 -6.98 -39.28
CA THR A 172 34.50 -7.50 -38.10
C THR A 172 34.15 -6.73 -36.82
N GLU A 173 33.88 -5.43 -36.90
CA GLU A 173 33.40 -4.64 -35.76
C GLU A 173 31.99 -5.06 -35.33
N ASP A 174 31.08 -5.27 -36.29
CA ASP A 174 29.71 -5.74 -36.03
C ASP A 174 29.72 -7.15 -35.41
N ASP A 175 30.53 -8.07 -35.96
CA ASP A 175 30.70 -9.42 -35.42
C ASP A 175 31.27 -9.39 -33.99
N LEU A 176 32.26 -8.52 -33.73
CA LEU A 176 32.83 -8.33 -32.40
C LEU A 176 31.79 -7.75 -31.42
N ALA A 177 30.95 -6.82 -31.86
CA ALA A 177 29.88 -6.26 -31.05
C ALA A 177 28.83 -7.33 -30.70
N ALA A 178 28.44 -8.16 -31.66
CA ALA A 178 27.53 -9.29 -31.44
C ALA A 178 28.12 -10.31 -30.45
N ALA A 179 29.41 -10.68 -30.62
CA ALA A 179 30.10 -11.58 -29.71
C ALA A 179 30.18 -11.03 -28.28
N ARG A 180 30.45 -9.73 -28.12
CA ARG A 180 30.46 -9.05 -26.81
C ARG A 180 29.07 -9.04 -26.15
N ALA A 181 28.01 -8.79 -26.92
CA ALA A 181 26.64 -8.83 -26.42
C ALA A 181 26.26 -10.23 -25.93
N ALA A 182 26.56 -11.27 -26.73
CA ALA A 182 26.32 -12.67 -26.35
C ALA A 182 27.11 -13.07 -25.09
N ALA A 183 28.38 -12.64 -24.97
CA ALA A 183 29.18 -12.89 -23.78
C ALA A 183 28.60 -12.21 -22.53
N ALA A 184 28.15 -10.96 -22.65
CA ALA A 184 27.53 -10.23 -21.54
C ALA A 184 26.22 -10.90 -21.08
N GLU A 185 25.39 -11.35 -22.02
CA GLU A 185 24.16 -12.10 -21.71
C GLU A 185 24.47 -13.43 -21.02
N ALA A 186 25.47 -14.17 -21.50
CA ALA A 186 25.92 -15.41 -20.89
C ALA A 186 26.39 -15.22 -19.43
N VAL A 187 27.12 -14.13 -19.16
CA VAL A 187 27.54 -13.75 -17.79
C VAL A 187 26.35 -13.43 -16.91
N LEU A 188 25.39 -12.62 -17.38
CA LEU A 188 24.17 -12.30 -16.63
C LEU A 188 23.35 -13.55 -16.33
N ARG A 189 23.23 -14.47 -17.29
CA ARG A 189 22.53 -15.75 -17.10
C ARG A 189 23.23 -16.61 -16.05
N ARG A 190 24.56 -16.73 -16.12
CA ARG A 190 25.36 -17.45 -15.13
C ARG A 190 25.16 -16.86 -13.73
N ASP A 191 25.19 -15.55 -13.59
CA ASP A 191 25.03 -14.89 -12.29
C ASP A 191 23.63 -15.09 -11.71
N ARG A 192 22.58 -15.05 -12.55
CA ARG A 192 21.22 -15.42 -12.13
C ARG A 192 21.15 -16.86 -11.62
N GLN A 193 21.67 -17.81 -12.40
CA GLN A 193 21.70 -19.22 -12.01
C GLN A 193 22.51 -19.47 -10.74
N THR A 194 23.61 -18.74 -10.55
CA THR A 194 24.46 -18.85 -9.35
C THR A 194 23.71 -18.36 -8.11
N ARG A 195 23.00 -17.23 -8.21
CA ARG A 195 22.17 -16.70 -7.12
C ARG A 195 20.99 -17.61 -6.78
N GLU A 196 20.31 -18.13 -7.81
CA GLU A 196 19.22 -19.08 -7.64
C GLU A 196 19.73 -20.35 -6.96
N ARG A 197 20.86 -20.90 -7.40
CA ARG A 197 21.49 -22.05 -6.75
C ARG A 197 21.83 -21.78 -5.29
N ALA A 198 22.45 -20.65 -4.97
CA ALA A 198 22.78 -20.30 -3.58
C ALA A 198 21.52 -20.19 -2.70
N TYR A 199 20.44 -19.60 -3.23
CA TYR A 199 19.16 -19.54 -2.54
C TYR A 199 18.53 -20.92 -2.31
N GLN A 200 18.59 -21.80 -3.31
CA GLN A 200 18.12 -23.19 -3.18
C GLN A 200 18.95 -23.97 -2.16
N GLU A 201 20.28 -23.80 -2.15
CA GLU A 201 21.18 -24.43 -1.16
C GLU A 201 20.84 -23.97 0.27
N GLU A 202 20.55 -22.68 0.47
CA GLU A 202 20.11 -22.15 1.78
C GLU A 202 18.74 -22.70 2.20
N GLN A 203 17.78 -22.79 1.27
CA GLN A 203 16.48 -23.42 1.55
C GLN A 203 16.62 -24.89 1.93
N VAL A 204 17.44 -25.65 1.20
CA VAL A 204 17.70 -27.07 1.49
C VAL A 204 18.30 -27.20 2.89
N ALA A 205 19.33 -26.42 3.23
CA ALA A 205 19.94 -26.47 4.55
C ALA A 205 18.95 -26.13 5.69
N SER A 206 18.06 -25.16 5.46
CA SER A 206 16.99 -24.80 6.41
C SER A 206 15.97 -25.93 6.58
N LEU A 207 15.55 -26.55 5.47
CA LEU A 207 14.64 -27.69 5.49
C LEU A 207 15.28 -28.90 6.16
N GLU A 208 16.54 -29.21 5.89
CA GLU A 208 17.29 -30.29 6.56
C GLU A 208 17.35 -30.07 8.07
N LYS A 209 17.68 -28.84 8.52
CA LYS A 209 17.67 -28.48 9.93
C LYS A 209 16.30 -28.71 10.57
N ARG A 210 15.24 -28.19 9.93
CA ARG A 210 13.86 -28.35 10.41
C ARG A 210 13.41 -29.82 10.42
N THR A 211 13.84 -30.59 9.43
CA THR A 211 13.58 -32.05 9.39
C THR A 211 14.26 -32.74 10.57
N GLY A 212 15.49 -32.36 10.91
CA GLY A 212 16.20 -32.86 12.09
C GLY A 212 15.53 -32.48 13.41
N GLU A 213 15.08 -31.23 13.56
CA GLU A 213 14.34 -30.74 14.73
C GLU A 213 13.03 -31.51 14.94
N VAL A 214 12.24 -31.67 13.87
CA VAL A 214 10.98 -32.43 13.90
C VAL A 214 11.26 -33.91 14.19
N GLY A 215 12.32 -34.49 13.63
CA GLY A 215 12.72 -35.87 13.94
C GLY A 215 13.02 -36.06 15.43
N ALA A 216 13.78 -35.14 16.04
CA ALA A 216 14.08 -35.17 17.46
C ALA A 216 12.82 -34.99 18.34
N GLU A 217 11.88 -34.14 17.90
CA GLU A 217 10.60 -33.95 18.58
C GLU A 217 9.72 -35.21 18.52
N ILE A 218 9.66 -35.88 17.36
CA ILE A 218 8.97 -37.16 17.18
C ILE A 218 9.56 -38.22 18.11
N ASP A 219 10.89 -38.32 18.20
CA ASP A 219 11.56 -39.28 19.09
C ASP A 219 11.23 -39.00 20.56
N ALA A 220 11.28 -37.73 20.98
CA ALA A 220 10.95 -37.32 22.34
C ALA A 220 9.47 -37.60 22.69
N LEU A 221 8.54 -37.30 21.77
CA LEU A 221 7.12 -37.59 21.94
C LEU A 221 6.85 -39.09 21.97
N SER A 222 7.55 -39.87 21.15
CA SER A 222 7.42 -41.33 21.12
C SER A 222 7.89 -41.95 22.45
N GLN A 223 9.02 -41.49 22.99
CA GLN A 223 9.49 -41.92 24.31
C GLN A 223 8.50 -41.54 25.42
N ARG A 224 7.93 -40.32 25.36
CA ARG A 224 6.92 -39.87 26.32
C ARG A 224 5.64 -40.68 26.23
N LEU A 225 5.22 -41.07 25.03
CA LEU A 225 4.05 -41.93 24.81
C LEU A 225 4.25 -43.28 25.48
N ILE A 226 5.42 -43.91 25.32
CA ILE A 226 5.74 -45.19 25.99
C ILE A 226 5.61 -45.06 27.52
N LEU A 227 6.12 -43.97 28.10
CA LEU A 227 6.01 -43.72 29.54
C LEU A 227 4.55 -43.54 29.99
N VAL A 228 3.77 -42.76 29.24
CA VAL A 228 2.34 -42.53 29.55
C VAL A 228 1.54 -43.81 29.39
N GLU A 229 1.79 -44.62 28.37
CA GLU A 229 1.13 -45.91 28.18
C GLU A 229 1.44 -46.89 29.32
N ALA A 230 2.70 -46.91 29.80
CA ALA A 230 3.09 -47.70 30.96
C ALA A 230 2.37 -47.23 32.24
N GLU A 231 2.29 -45.92 32.46
CA GLU A 231 1.61 -45.34 33.62
C GLU A 231 0.09 -45.56 33.56
N CYS A 232 -0.53 -45.44 32.37
CA CYS A 232 -1.94 -45.76 32.18
C CYS A 232 -2.25 -47.22 32.51
N LYS A 233 -1.40 -48.17 32.09
CA LYS A 233 -1.56 -49.59 32.46
C LYS A 233 -1.46 -49.78 33.97
N ARG A 234 -0.47 -49.16 34.62
CA ARG A 234 -0.29 -49.21 36.08
C ARG A 234 -1.53 -48.66 36.82
N LEU A 235 -2.04 -47.51 36.39
CA LEU A 235 -3.23 -46.89 36.98
C LEU A 235 -4.50 -47.71 36.75
N GLN A 236 -4.63 -48.38 35.60
CA GLN A 236 -5.74 -49.31 35.35
C GLN A 236 -5.68 -50.51 36.29
N GLU A 237 -4.50 -51.10 36.51
CA GLU A 237 -4.30 -52.17 37.48
C GLU A 237 -4.62 -51.72 38.91
N ASP A 238 -4.19 -50.50 39.28
CA ASP A 238 -4.49 -49.90 40.58
C ASP A 238 -6.00 -49.62 40.77
N ASP A 239 -6.70 -49.09 39.76
CA ASP A 239 -8.16 -48.85 39.80
C ASP A 239 -8.94 -50.17 39.96
N ILE A 240 -8.56 -51.22 39.23
CA ILE A 240 -9.15 -52.55 39.40
C ILE A 240 -8.96 -53.07 40.84
N ARG A 241 -7.73 -52.95 41.38
CA ARG A 241 -7.43 -53.36 42.75
C ARG A 241 -8.24 -52.58 43.78
N LEU A 242 -8.23 -51.25 43.69
CA LEU A 242 -8.92 -50.37 44.63
C LEU A 242 -10.44 -50.54 44.58
N ARG A 243 -11.03 -50.75 43.40
CA ARG A 243 -12.47 -51.07 43.28
C ARG A 243 -12.79 -52.38 43.97
N SER A 244 -11.98 -53.42 43.77
CA SER A 244 -12.17 -54.69 44.48
C SER A 244 -12.07 -54.54 46.00
N GLU A 245 -11.11 -53.75 46.51
CA GLU A 245 -10.97 -53.47 47.95
C GLU A 245 -12.15 -52.65 48.49
N ALA A 246 -12.63 -51.67 47.72
CA ALA A 246 -13.79 -50.85 48.07
C ALA A 246 -15.08 -51.67 48.10
N ASP A 247 -15.31 -52.55 47.11
CA ASP A 247 -16.46 -53.44 47.06
C ASP A 247 -16.46 -54.42 48.23
N GLN A 248 -15.30 -54.98 48.59
CA GLN A 248 -15.14 -55.84 49.78
C GLN A 248 -15.43 -55.07 51.07
N SER A 249 -14.88 -53.86 51.19
CA SER A 249 -15.11 -53.00 52.36
C SER A 249 -16.57 -52.59 52.49
N ALA A 250 -17.23 -52.22 51.39
CA ALA A 250 -18.65 -51.88 51.36
C ALA A 250 -19.54 -53.08 51.73
N ALA A 251 -19.22 -54.28 51.24
CA ALA A 251 -19.90 -55.50 51.65
C ALA A 251 -19.74 -55.77 53.15
N SER A 252 -18.52 -55.63 53.69
CA SER A 252 -18.26 -55.80 55.12
C SER A 252 -19.01 -54.77 55.98
N LEU A 253 -19.04 -53.50 55.56
CA LEU A 253 -19.77 -52.44 56.24
C LEU A 253 -21.27 -52.74 56.26
N ARG A 254 -21.84 -53.16 55.13
CA ARG A 254 -23.25 -53.51 55.03
C ARG A 254 -23.63 -54.63 55.99
N THR A 255 -22.82 -55.68 56.08
CA THR A 255 -23.04 -56.77 57.04
C THR A 255 -22.94 -56.30 58.50
N ALA A 256 -22.05 -55.36 58.79
CA ALA A 256 -21.90 -54.78 60.12
C ALA A 256 -23.09 -53.86 60.48
N GLU A 257 -23.57 -53.05 59.54
CA GLU A 257 -24.75 -52.19 59.70
C GLU A 257 -26.03 -53.00 59.93
N GLU A 258 -26.22 -54.08 59.18
CA GLU A 258 -27.35 -55.01 59.37
C GLU A 258 -27.30 -55.65 60.77
N SER A 259 -26.13 -56.13 61.20
CA SER A 259 -25.96 -56.68 62.56
C SER A 259 -26.16 -55.62 63.65
N TYR A 260 -25.73 -54.38 63.42
CA TYR A 260 -25.92 -53.29 64.37
C TYR A 260 -27.40 -52.88 64.46
N ALA A 261 -28.11 -52.79 63.33
CA ALA A 261 -29.53 -52.49 63.28
C ALA A 261 -30.37 -53.55 64.02
N GLU A 262 -30.02 -54.83 63.86
CA GLU A 262 -30.65 -55.94 64.60
C GLU A 262 -30.43 -55.79 66.12
N LYS A 263 -29.19 -55.52 66.56
CA LYS A 263 -28.87 -55.29 67.98
C LYS A 263 -29.58 -54.06 68.54
N LEU A 264 -29.68 -52.98 67.77
CA LEU A 264 -30.38 -51.76 68.17
C LEU A 264 -31.89 -52.00 68.33
N SER A 265 -32.51 -52.78 67.43
CA SER A 265 -33.92 -53.17 67.55
C SER A 265 -34.16 -54.00 68.81
N LEU A 266 -33.27 -54.94 69.12
CA LEU A 266 -33.36 -55.74 70.35
C LEU A 266 -33.20 -54.87 71.60
N ALA A 267 -32.27 -53.91 71.59
CA ALA A 267 -32.07 -52.98 72.69
C ALA A 267 -33.30 -52.07 72.91
N SER A 268 -33.89 -51.55 71.84
CA SER A 268 -35.11 -50.72 71.93
C SER A 268 -36.33 -51.51 72.43
N GLN A 269 -36.46 -52.78 72.06
CA GLN A 269 -37.47 -53.69 72.62
C GLN A 269 -37.25 -53.92 74.12
N ALA A 270 -36.01 -54.17 74.53
CA ALA A 270 -35.69 -54.32 75.95
C ALA A 270 -35.95 -53.03 76.76
N GLU A 271 -35.64 -51.85 76.21
CA GLU A 271 -35.95 -50.56 76.86
C GLU A 271 -37.45 -50.32 77.02
N THR A 272 -38.26 -50.65 76.01
CA THR A 272 -39.71 -50.53 76.10
C THR A 272 -40.32 -51.53 77.10
N GLU A 273 -39.79 -52.74 77.20
CA GLU A 273 -40.17 -53.71 78.24
C GLU A 273 -39.83 -53.20 79.65
N ILE A 274 -38.65 -52.60 79.84
CA ILE A 274 -38.23 -52.01 81.12
C ILE A 274 -39.16 -50.86 81.51
N GLU A 275 -39.50 -49.97 80.58
CA GLU A 275 -40.35 -48.81 80.88
C GLU A 275 -41.79 -49.22 81.20
N ASN A 276 -42.31 -50.26 80.54
CA ASN A 276 -43.60 -50.86 80.89
C ASN A 276 -43.57 -51.49 82.29
N ALA A 277 -42.52 -52.24 82.63
CA ALA A 277 -42.35 -52.81 83.97
C ALA A 277 -42.23 -51.73 85.07
N ARG A 278 -41.58 -50.60 84.78
CA ARG A 278 -41.52 -49.43 85.67
C ARG A 278 -42.90 -48.80 85.87
N ALA A 279 -43.68 -48.64 84.80
CA ALA A 279 -45.03 -48.09 84.89
C ALA A 279 -45.95 -48.97 85.75
N ASP A 280 -45.83 -50.30 85.63
CA ASP A 280 -46.60 -51.24 86.44
C ASP A 280 -46.14 -51.27 87.90
N LEU A 281 -44.84 -51.16 88.18
CA LEU A 281 -44.32 -50.98 89.55
C LEU A 281 -44.89 -49.72 90.20
N LEU A 282 -44.90 -48.59 89.49
CA LEU A 282 -45.48 -47.32 89.96
C LEU A 282 -46.98 -47.47 90.30
N LYS A 283 -47.76 -48.14 89.45
CA LYS A 283 -49.18 -48.44 89.74
C LYS A 283 -49.34 -49.29 91.01
N HIS A 284 -48.54 -50.34 91.17
CA HIS A 284 -48.61 -51.20 92.35
C HIS A 284 -48.19 -50.47 93.63
N THR A 285 -47.18 -49.60 93.57
CA THR A 285 -46.80 -48.76 94.72
C THR A 285 -47.88 -47.75 95.11
N ALA A 286 -48.56 -47.12 94.13
CA ALA A 286 -49.68 -46.22 94.41
C ALA A 286 -50.87 -46.94 95.07
N VAL A 287 -51.14 -48.18 94.66
CA VAL A 287 -52.17 -49.03 95.30
C VAL A 287 -51.75 -49.40 96.73
N ALA A 288 -50.48 -49.75 96.96
CA ALA A 288 -49.98 -50.10 98.29
C ALA A 288 -50.04 -48.93 99.28
N GLU A 289 -49.67 -47.72 98.86
CA GLU A 289 -49.78 -46.51 99.69
C GLU A 289 -51.24 -46.17 100.01
N ARG A 290 -52.15 -46.33 99.04
CA ARG A 290 -53.59 -46.12 99.26
C ARG A 290 -54.18 -47.10 100.27
N LEU A 291 -53.72 -48.36 100.26
CA LEU A 291 -54.13 -49.37 101.25
C LEU A 291 -53.56 -49.07 102.65
N ARG A 292 -52.33 -48.55 102.76
CA ARG A 292 -51.74 -48.14 104.06
C ARG A 292 -52.49 -46.97 104.68
N GLU A 293 -52.90 -45.98 103.87
CA GLU A 293 -53.68 -44.83 104.38
C GLU A 293 -55.05 -45.26 104.90
N ILE A 294 -55.73 -46.19 104.21
CA ILE A 294 -57.01 -46.77 104.68
C ILE A 294 -56.82 -47.55 105.99
N ALA A 295 -55.75 -48.33 106.11
CA ALA A 295 -55.43 -49.06 107.35
C ALA A 295 -55.22 -48.11 108.54
N ARG A 296 -54.46 -47.02 108.34
CA ARG A 296 -54.20 -46.00 109.36
C ARG A 296 -55.47 -45.23 109.77
N GLN A 297 -56.39 -44.99 108.83
CA GLN A 297 -57.68 -44.38 109.13
C GLN A 297 -58.60 -45.30 109.96
N LEU A 298 -58.55 -46.62 109.74
CA LEU A 298 -59.31 -47.61 110.51
C LEU A 298 -58.72 -47.84 111.91
N GLU A 299 -57.40 -47.81 112.07
CA GLU A 299 -56.76 -47.85 113.39
C GLU A 299 -57.14 -46.61 114.22
N GLY A 300 -57.13 -45.43 113.61
CA GLY A 300 -57.50 -44.18 114.29
C GLY A 300 -58.99 -44.04 114.65
N THR A 301 -59.89 -44.81 114.02
CA THR A 301 -61.30 -44.89 114.43
C THR A 301 -61.53 -45.93 115.52
N LEU A 302 -60.79 -47.04 115.51
CA LEU A 302 -60.82 -48.05 116.59
C LEU A 302 -60.30 -47.49 117.92
N GLU A 303 -59.21 -46.73 117.92
CA GLU A 303 -58.70 -46.06 119.13
C GLU A 303 -59.71 -45.04 119.69
N ARG A 304 -60.39 -44.28 118.84
CA ARG A 304 -61.42 -43.31 119.28
C ARG A 304 -62.63 -44.00 119.90
N LEU A 305 -63.08 -45.13 119.35
CA LEU A 305 -64.18 -45.90 119.91
C LEU A 305 -63.79 -46.62 121.22
N ALA A 306 -62.55 -47.08 121.35
CA ALA A 306 -62.04 -47.65 122.59
C ALA A 306 -62.02 -46.62 123.74
N VAL A 307 -61.55 -45.41 123.47
CA VAL A 307 -61.53 -44.31 124.47
C VAL A 307 -62.95 -43.86 124.85
N GLN A 308 -63.90 -43.84 123.90
CA GLN A 308 -65.30 -43.52 124.20
C GLN A 308 -66.00 -44.63 125.02
N ALA A 309 -65.70 -45.90 124.76
CA ALA A 309 -66.23 -47.02 125.54
C ALA A 309 -65.69 -47.03 126.98
N GLU A 310 -64.40 -46.72 127.17
CA GLU A 310 -63.79 -46.62 128.50
C GLU A 310 -64.30 -45.40 129.29
N GLY A 311 -64.60 -44.29 128.60
CA GLY A 311 -65.24 -43.12 129.18
C GLY A 311 -66.66 -43.39 129.70
N LEU A 312 -67.49 -44.06 128.90
CA LEU A 312 -68.87 -44.43 129.29
C LEU A 312 -68.91 -45.49 130.40
N ALA A 313 -67.94 -46.42 130.44
CA ALA A 313 -67.82 -47.39 131.53
C ALA A 313 -67.48 -46.71 132.87
N ARG A 314 -66.58 -45.73 132.88
CA ARG A 314 -66.22 -44.96 134.09
C ARG A 314 -67.33 -44.01 134.55
N GLU A 315 -68.14 -43.47 133.64
CA GLU A 315 -69.36 -42.74 134.01
C GLU A 315 -70.43 -43.66 134.61
N GLY A 316 -70.57 -44.89 134.11
CA GLY A 316 -71.46 -45.90 134.69
C GLY A 316 -71.06 -46.32 136.10
N GLU A 317 -69.77 -46.54 136.36
CA GLU A 317 -69.27 -46.85 137.71
C GLU A 317 -69.42 -45.67 138.68
N ARG A 318 -69.20 -44.44 138.23
CA ARG A 318 -69.41 -43.23 139.06
C ARG A 318 -70.87 -42.99 139.41
N ALA A 319 -71.78 -43.20 138.46
CA ALA A 319 -73.22 -43.06 138.70
C ALA A 319 -73.75 -44.15 139.64
N ALA A 320 -73.26 -45.40 139.52
CA ALA A 320 -73.62 -46.48 140.43
C ALA A 320 -73.11 -46.28 141.86
N ALA A 321 -71.88 -45.75 142.02
CA ALA A 321 -71.31 -45.41 143.33
C ALA A 321 -72.07 -44.25 144.00
N GLN A 322 -72.42 -43.19 143.25
CA GLN A 322 -73.22 -42.07 143.79
C GLN A 322 -74.65 -42.48 144.13
N HIS A 323 -75.25 -43.41 143.39
CA HIS A 323 -76.57 -43.96 143.71
C HIS A 323 -76.53 -44.82 144.97
N ALA A 324 -75.50 -45.64 145.15
CA ALA A 324 -75.31 -46.46 146.36
C ALA A 324 -75.06 -45.61 147.62
N GLU A 325 -74.29 -44.51 147.49
CA GLU A 325 -74.03 -43.57 148.58
C GLU A 325 -75.29 -42.79 148.98
N ARG A 326 -76.04 -42.24 148.01
CA ARG A 326 -77.32 -41.54 148.26
C ARG A 326 -78.41 -42.46 148.83
N GLN A 327 -78.40 -43.73 148.47
CA GLN A 327 -79.36 -44.71 148.96
C GLN A 327 -79.01 -45.19 150.39
N ALA A 328 -77.71 -45.30 150.71
CA ALA A 328 -77.25 -45.51 152.09
C ALA A 328 -77.54 -44.30 153.00
N GLU A 329 -77.40 -43.07 152.51
CA GLU A 329 -77.82 -41.85 153.22
C GLU A 329 -79.33 -41.79 153.43
N ALA A 330 -80.13 -42.17 152.42
CA ALA A 330 -81.59 -42.23 152.55
C ALA A 330 -82.06 -43.29 153.55
N ASP A 331 -81.39 -44.45 153.60
CA ASP A 331 -81.68 -45.50 154.57
C ASP A 331 -81.21 -45.12 155.99
N ALA A 332 -80.13 -44.38 156.12
CA ALA A 332 -79.67 -43.81 157.40
C ALA A 332 -80.67 -42.76 157.92
N PHE A 333 -81.13 -41.83 157.07
CA PHE A 333 -82.16 -40.85 157.45
C PHE A 333 -83.50 -41.51 157.76
N ASN A 334 -83.90 -42.59 157.06
CA ASN A 334 -85.10 -43.34 157.41
C ASN A 334 -84.97 -44.05 158.77
N LYS A 335 -83.78 -44.55 159.12
CA LYS A 335 -83.51 -45.10 160.46
C LYS A 335 -83.53 -44.02 161.54
N GLU A 336 -82.97 -42.85 161.29
CA GLU A 336 -83.03 -41.71 162.21
C GLU A 336 -84.44 -41.15 162.37
N ILE A 337 -85.23 -41.07 161.28
CA ILE A 337 -86.63 -40.62 161.33
C ILE A 337 -87.50 -41.64 162.08
N ASN A 338 -87.28 -42.94 161.89
CA ASN A 338 -88.01 -43.97 162.64
C ASN A 338 -87.60 -44.01 164.10
N ALA A 339 -86.31 -43.86 164.41
CA ALA A 339 -85.83 -43.72 165.79
C ALA A 339 -86.40 -42.46 166.45
N ALA A 340 -86.45 -41.32 165.74
CA ALA A 340 -87.06 -40.09 166.23
C ALA A 340 -88.59 -40.24 166.40
N ARG A 341 -89.28 -40.98 165.53
CA ARG A 341 -90.71 -41.28 165.67
C ARG A 341 -91.00 -42.22 166.83
N GLU A 342 -90.17 -43.24 167.05
CA GLU A 342 -90.23 -44.08 168.25
C GLU A 342 -89.93 -43.24 169.50
N HIS A 343 -88.95 -42.34 169.44
CA HIS A 343 -88.62 -41.46 170.57
C HIS A 343 -89.74 -40.45 170.88
N ILE A 344 -90.40 -39.91 169.86
CA ILE A 344 -91.59 -39.07 170.01
C ILE A 344 -92.79 -39.89 170.49
N SER A 345 -92.91 -41.16 170.09
CA SER A 345 -93.93 -42.08 170.61
C SER A 345 -93.69 -42.41 172.09
N THR A 346 -92.44 -42.66 172.49
CA THR A 346 -92.10 -42.90 173.90
C THR A 346 -92.26 -41.64 174.72
N LEU A 347 -91.84 -40.47 174.23
CA LEU A 347 -92.06 -39.20 174.91
C LEU A 347 -93.54 -38.82 175.01
N ASN A 348 -94.36 -39.16 174.01
CA ASN A 348 -95.80 -38.96 174.11
C ASN A 348 -96.45 -39.94 175.08
N ALA A 349 -96.01 -41.20 175.13
CA ALA A 349 -96.47 -42.17 176.13
C ALA A 349 -96.02 -41.80 177.56
N GLU A 350 -94.81 -41.26 177.72
CA GLU A 350 -94.31 -40.69 178.98
C GLU A 350 -95.07 -39.42 179.36
N ARG A 351 -95.43 -38.58 178.38
CA ARG A 351 -96.30 -37.43 178.61
C ARG A 351 -97.71 -37.86 179.01
N GLU A 352 -98.26 -38.90 178.40
CA GLU A 352 -99.58 -39.46 178.76
C GLU A 352 -99.54 -40.09 180.17
N GLN A 353 -98.48 -40.83 180.51
CA GLN A 353 -98.26 -41.31 181.87
C GLN A 353 -98.04 -40.18 182.88
N ALA A 354 -97.33 -39.12 182.50
CA ALA A 354 -97.12 -37.95 183.38
C ALA A 354 -98.41 -37.15 183.56
N VAL A 355 -99.26 -37.07 182.54
CA VAL A 355 -100.59 -36.44 182.63
C VAL A 355 -101.53 -37.30 183.48
N ASP A 356 -101.53 -38.63 183.32
CA ASP A 356 -102.29 -39.53 184.19
C ASP A 356 -101.78 -39.53 185.64
N ALA A 357 -100.48 -39.40 185.86
CA ALA A 357 -99.88 -39.25 187.19
C ALA A 357 -100.22 -37.89 187.83
N VAL A 358 -100.34 -36.83 187.03
CA VAL A 358 -100.81 -35.52 187.50
C VAL A 358 -102.30 -35.56 187.85
N VAL A 359 -103.12 -36.30 187.09
CA VAL A 359 -104.55 -36.51 187.41
C VAL A 359 -104.72 -37.35 188.68
N GLN A 360 -103.99 -38.47 188.83
CA GLN A 360 -104.00 -39.28 190.05
C GLN A 360 -103.42 -38.55 191.26
N GLY A 361 -102.40 -37.71 191.05
CA GLY A 361 -101.85 -36.83 192.09
C GLY A 361 -102.83 -35.75 192.53
N HIS A 362 -103.63 -35.19 191.61
CA HIS A 362 -104.66 -34.21 191.94
C HIS A 362 -105.83 -34.85 192.71
N GLU A 363 -106.24 -36.07 192.35
CA GLU A 363 -107.25 -36.82 193.13
C GLU A 363 -106.73 -37.18 194.53
N ALA A 364 -105.47 -37.60 194.67
CA ALA A 364 -104.87 -37.89 195.98
C ALA A 364 -104.69 -36.64 196.87
N VAL A 365 -104.40 -35.47 196.29
CA VAL A 365 -104.33 -34.20 197.03
C VAL A 365 -105.72 -33.72 197.45
N SER A 366 -106.74 -33.91 196.60
CA SER A 366 -108.13 -33.60 196.95
C SER A 366 -108.67 -34.50 198.07
N ASP A 367 -108.33 -35.80 198.06
CA ASP A 367 -108.76 -36.74 199.11
C ASP A 367 -108.02 -36.52 200.44
N THR A 368 -106.72 -36.16 200.39
CA THR A 368 -105.95 -35.85 201.60
C THR A 368 -106.30 -34.48 202.20
N GLU A 369 -106.69 -33.48 201.39
CA GLU A 369 -107.26 -32.23 201.91
C GLU A 369 -108.60 -32.47 202.62
N ALA A 370 -109.45 -33.36 202.12
CA ALA A 370 -110.72 -33.75 202.76
C ALA A 370 -110.53 -34.51 204.08
N GLU A 371 -109.47 -35.32 204.19
CA GLU A 371 -109.12 -36.01 205.44
C GLU A 371 -108.47 -35.07 206.47
N LEU A 372 -107.69 -34.07 206.02
CA LEU A 372 -107.07 -33.08 206.90
C LEU A 372 -108.11 -32.15 207.56
N THR A 373 -109.15 -31.73 206.84
CA THR A 373 -110.26 -30.96 207.44
C THR A 373 -110.99 -31.79 208.49
N ARG A 374 -111.17 -33.09 208.26
CA ARG A 374 -111.86 -33.99 209.21
C ARG A 374 -111.06 -34.22 210.50
N VAL A 375 -109.73 -34.38 210.40
CA VAL A 375 -108.85 -34.55 211.58
C VAL A 375 -108.69 -33.23 212.34
N ARG A 376 -108.72 -32.08 211.66
CA ARG A 376 -108.66 -30.76 212.31
C ARG A 376 -109.91 -30.47 213.14
N ASP A 377 -111.09 -30.90 212.68
CA ASP A 377 -112.34 -30.75 213.42
C ASP A 377 -112.47 -31.71 214.62
N GLU A 378 -111.87 -32.90 214.55
CA GLU A 378 -111.78 -33.80 215.70
C GLU A 378 -110.81 -33.30 216.78
N TYR A 379 -109.72 -32.61 216.38
CA TYR A 379 -108.79 -31.98 217.32
C TYR A 379 -109.44 -30.81 218.07
N SER A 380 -110.22 -29.97 217.38
CA SER A 380 -110.96 -28.87 218.04
C SER A 380 -111.97 -29.39 219.06
N ARG A 381 -112.62 -30.53 218.81
CA ARG A 381 -113.56 -31.16 219.77
C ARG A 381 -112.87 -31.74 221.00
N THR A 382 -111.70 -32.35 220.84
CA THR A 382 -110.96 -32.94 221.96
C THR A 382 -110.28 -31.88 222.81
N ARG A 383 -109.83 -30.76 222.22
CA ARG A 383 -109.26 -29.65 222.97
C ARG A 383 -110.27 -28.97 223.90
N HIS A 384 -111.49 -28.71 223.45
CA HIS A 384 -112.50 -28.09 224.31
C HIS A 384 -112.97 -29.01 225.45
N ARG A 385 -112.85 -30.33 225.27
CA ARG A 385 -113.15 -31.29 226.33
C ARG A 385 -112.10 -31.31 227.45
N LEU A 386 -110.86 -30.96 227.13
CA LEU A 386 -109.81 -30.82 228.14
C LEU A 386 -110.03 -29.58 229.01
N GLU A 387 -110.55 -28.51 228.43
CA GLU A 387 -110.76 -27.25 229.16
C GLU A 387 -111.86 -27.40 230.22
N SER A 388 -112.91 -28.19 229.92
CA SER A 388 -113.93 -28.56 230.90
C SER A 388 -113.42 -29.41 232.07
N LEU A 389 -112.25 -30.06 231.93
CA LEU A 389 -111.71 -30.93 232.97
C LEU A 389 -110.75 -30.22 233.91
N LYS A 390 -110.19 -29.07 233.53
CA LYS A 390 -109.28 -28.34 234.43
C LYS A 390 -110.01 -27.48 235.46
N GLU A 391 -111.19 -26.98 235.17
CA GLU A 391 -111.88 -26.12 236.13
C GLU A 391 -112.51 -26.87 237.31
N LEU A 392 -112.62 -28.19 237.24
CA LEU A 392 -113.21 -28.95 238.35
C LEU A 392 -112.25 -29.16 239.53
N ASP A 393 -110.94 -29.03 239.37
CA ASP A 393 -110.03 -29.48 240.44
C ASP A 393 -109.66 -28.40 241.45
N GLU A 394 -109.69 -27.10 241.12
CA GLU A 394 -109.29 -26.07 242.10
C GLU A 394 -110.42 -25.56 242.99
N ARG A 395 -111.31 -26.46 243.43
CA ARG A 395 -112.28 -26.15 244.51
C ARG A 395 -111.93 -26.69 245.90
N ARG A 396 -110.72 -27.16 246.17
CA ARG A 396 -110.18 -27.31 247.54
C ARG A 396 -108.65 -27.13 247.46
N ALA A 397 -107.95 -26.36 248.28
CA ALA A 397 -108.29 -25.48 249.41
C ALA A 397 -108.98 -24.18 249.01
#